data_AF-A0A812S1E5-F1
#
_entry.id   AF-A0A812S1E5-F1
#
_cell.length_a   1.000
_cell.length_b   1.000
_cell.length_c   1.000
_cell.angle_alpha   90.00
_cell.angle_beta   90.00
_cell.angle_gamma   90.00
#
_symmetry.space_group_name_H-M   'P 1'
#
loop_
_entity.id
_entity.type
_entity.pdbx_description
1 polymer ?
#
loop_
_entity_poly.entity_id
_entity_poly.type
_entity_poly.pdbx_seq_one_letter_code
_entity_poly.pdbx_strand_id
1 'polypeptide(L)'
;MGQDHQLTSASRFGRRVVAASLFFKVCVPPALLREDLAKECGCGYGAGEAMGPWAARLSEAEEQRVEIDQSKKAKGRGGASGGALPEEEDEFFVPPPPAPALEPKPKASAPKPKEAPKPAPAPAAPPAARTEPKLSLEGILADLEGAETSAWGSAFASLAKGQEALQPDHNQLRSFIETNSAVSDIDTELLKIASTNEAFAIDRDAFVMLLRMNPVNESEALESFLRLSGGGDNISSEDCRTGLFQLLQNVGASIPVLC
;
A
#
# COMPACT_ATOMS: atom_id res chain seq x y z
N MET A 1 -17.76 29.69 -23.02
CA MET A 1 -18.02 28.66 -21.99
C MET A 1 -17.20 27.44 -22.38
N GLY A 2 -16.11 27.16 -21.65
CA GLY A 2 -15.22 26.04 -21.97
C GLY A 2 -13.79 26.29 -21.47
N GLN A 3 -13.56 26.19 -20.17
CA GLN A 3 -12.21 26.24 -19.58
C GLN A 3 -11.97 25.29 -18.38
N ASP A 4 -12.76 24.23 -18.17
CA ASP A 4 -12.67 23.40 -16.96
C ASP A 4 -11.89 22.08 -17.08
N HIS A 5 -11.04 21.89 -18.10
CA HIS A 5 -10.34 20.59 -18.33
C HIS A 5 -8.84 20.54 -18.00
N GLN A 6 -8.22 21.62 -17.49
CA GLN A 6 -6.76 21.66 -17.25
C GLN A 6 -6.35 21.34 -15.79
N LEU A 7 -7.27 21.33 -14.83
CA LEU A 7 -6.95 21.15 -13.40
C LEU A 7 -6.64 19.70 -12.98
N THR A 8 -6.97 18.71 -13.82
CA THR A 8 -6.79 17.29 -13.48
C THR A 8 -5.35 16.80 -13.63
N SER A 9 -4.52 17.45 -14.47
CA SER A 9 -3.15 17.02 -14.71
C SER A 9 -2.16 17.50 -13.62
N ALA A 10 -2.43 18.66 -13.01
CA ALA A 10 -1.61 19.21 -11.92
C ALA A 10 -1.78 18.40 -10.61
N SER A 11 -2.99 17.95 -10.29
CA SER A 11 -3.24 17.10 -9.10
C SER A 11 -2.57 15.72 -9.19
N ARG A 12 -2.38 15.18 -10.41
CA ARG A 12 -1.62 13.92 -10.59
C ARG A 12 -0.12 14.10 -10.38
N PHE A 13 0.43 15.28 -10.71
CA PHE A 13 1.84 15.61 -10.44
C PHE A 13 2.07 15.83 -8.94
N GLY A 14 1.16 16.53 -8.25
CA GLY A 14 1.20 16.70 -6.79
C GLY A 14 1.20 15.36 -6.03
N ARG A 15 0.33 14.42 -6.42
CA ARG A 15 0.29 13.07 -5.82
C ARG A 15 1.59 12.28 -6.00
N ARG A 16 2.25 12.40 -7.17
CA ARG A 16 3.55 11.77 -7.42
C ARG A 16 4.68 12.40 -6.62
N VAL A 17 4.64 13.71 -6.39
CA VAL A 17 5.64 14.44 -5.60
C VAL A 17 5.49 14.15 -4.10
N VAL A 18 4.27 14.03 -3.58
CA VAL A 18 4.02 13.66 -2.18
C VAL A 18 4.42 12.19 -1.92
N ALA A 19 4.08 11.28 -2.85
CA ALA A 19 4.58 9.91 -2.82
C ALA A 19 6.12 9.86 -2.87
N ALA A 20 6.75 10.61 -3.77
CA ALA A 20 8.22 10.74 -3.86
C ALA A 20 8.86 11.43 -2.63
N SER A 21 8.10 12.23 -1.87
CA SER A 21 8.54 12.86 -0.62
C SER A 21 8.52 11.88 0.56
N LEU A 22 7.43 11.12 0.73
CA LEU A 22 7.38 9.99 1.68
C LEU A 22 8.49 8.96 1.36
N PHE A 23 8.72 8.76 0.06
CA PHE A 23 9.76 7.92 -0.49
C PHE A 23 11.19 8.35 -0.13
N PHE A 24 11.48 9.65 -0.12
CA PHE A 24 12.81 10.20 0.16
C PHE A 24 13.30 9.96 1.59
N LYS A 25 12.39 9.73 2.53
CA LYS A 25 12.70 9.58 3.96
C LYS A 25 12.90 8.12 4.38
N VAL A 26 12.16 7.18 3.78
CA VAL A 26 12.23 5.75 4.14
C VAL A 26 13.57 5.11 3.73
N CYS A 27 14.24 5.63 2.69
CA CYS A 27 15.45 4.99 2.15
C CYS A 27 16.76 5.81 2.20
N VAL A 28 16.74 7.11 2.56
CA VAL A 28 17.97 7.91 2.62
C VAL A 28 18.34 8.20 4.08
N PRO A 29 19.36 7.53 4.65
CA PRO A 29 19.82 7.86 5.99
C PRO A 29 20.31 9.32 6.03
N PRO A 30 20.01 10.07 7.11
CA PRO A 30 20.28 11.52 7.21
C PRO A 30 21.79 11.88 7.11
N ALA A 31 22.69 10.90 7.20
CA ALA A 31 24.13 11.09 7.12
C ALA A 31 24.67 11.43 5.71
N LEU A 32 23.86 11.38 4.65
CA LEU A 32 24.35 11.48 3.26
C LEU A 32 23.88 12.70 2.47
N LEU A 33 23.09 13.58 3.07
CA LEU A 33 22.65 14.80 2.41
C LEU A 33 23.68 15.94 2.52
N ARG A 34 24.91 15.67 2.98
CA ARG A 34 25.86 16.73 3.31
C ARG A 34 27.15 16.82 2.48
N GLU A 35 27.69 15.76 1.88
CA GLU A 35 29.01 15.87 1.21
C GLU A 35 29.09 14.99 -0.05
N ASP A 36 29.62 15.57 -1.14
CA ASP A 36 30.08 14.94 -2.40
C ASP A 36 29.06 14.53 -3.49
N LEU A 37 28.45 15.51 -4.17
CA LEU A 37 27.65 15.30 -5.39
C LEU A 37 28.33 15.78 -6.69
N ALA A 38 29.66 15.97 -6.71
CA ALA A 38 30.31 16.70 -7.80
C ALA A 38 31.30 15.89 -8.67
N LYS A 39 31.46 14.56 -8.53
CA LYS A 39 32.62 13.92 -9.19
C LYS A 39 32.44 12.67 -10.05
N GLU A 40 31.38 11.88 -9.96
CA GLU A 40 31.32 10.64 -10.75
C GLU A 40 29.89 10.28 -11.16
N CYS A 41 29.49 10.68 -12.38
CA CYS A 41 28.45 9.96 -13.10
C CYS A 41 28.82 9.89 -14.59
N GLY A 42 29.69 8.94 -14.91
CA GLY A 42 29.81 8.40 -16.26
C GLY A 42 29.22 7.01 -16.28
N CYS A 43 27.97 6.85 -16.71
CA CYS A 43 27.38 5.56 -17.06
C CYS A 43 26.35 5.74 -18.18
N GLY A 44 26.64 5.13 -19.32
CA GLY A 44 25.65 4.83 -20.36
C GLY A 44 24.98 3.48 -20.12
N TYR A 45 24.06 3.15 -21.06
CA TYR A 45 23.14 1.99 -21.14
C TYR A 45 21.81 2.17 -20.40
N GLY A 46 20.66 1.80 -20.94
CA GLY A 46 20.36 1.12 -22.21
C GLY A 46 18.84 1.01 -22.36
N ALA A 47 18.35 1.12 -23.60
CA ALA A 47 16.94 1.14 -23.92
C ALA A 47 16.32 -0.27 -23.90
N GLY A 48 15.16 -0.38 -23.26
CA GLY A 48 14.07 -1.26 -23.68
C GLY A 48 13.91 -2.57 -22.92
N GLU A 49 12.97 -2.59 -21.97
CA GLU A 49 12.15 -3.78 -21.68
C GLU A 49 10.71 -3.37 -21.37
N ALA A 50 9.81 -4.28 -21.70
CA ALA A 50 8.39 -4.08 -21.96
C ALA A 50 7.55 -3.78 -20.71
N MET A 51 6.59 -2.85 -20.84
CA MET A 51 5.48 -2.70 -19.90
C MET A 51 4.69 -4.01 -19.84
N GLY A 52 4.60 -4.59 -18.64
CA GLY A 52 3.95 -5.88 -18.40
C GLY A 52 2.41 -5.87 -18.52
N PRO A 53 1.79 -7.07 -18.43
CA PRO A 53 0.35 -7.32 -18.70
C PRO A 53 -0.64 -6.68 -17.70
N TRP A 54 -0.17 -5.94 -16.70
CA TRP A 54 -1.02 -5.29 -15.70
C TRP A 54 -1.71 -4.02 -16.24
N ALA A 55 -1.08 -3.30 -17.18
CA ALA A 55 -1.66 -2.12 -17.82
C ALA A 55 -2.93 -2.45 -18.64
N ALA A 56 -3.02 -3.68 -19.17
CA ALA A 56 -4.21 -4.16 -19.88
C ALA A 56 -5.38 -4.43 -18.93
N ARG A 57 -5.11 -4.95 -17.71
CA ARG A 57 -6.15 -5.28 -16.72
C ARG A 57 -6.82 -4.06 -16.09
N LEU A 58 -6.10 -2.94 -15.96
CA LEU A 58 -6.69 -1.67 -15.50
C LEU A 58 -7.62 -1.05 -16.54
N SER A 59 -7.35 -1.25 -17.84
CA SER A 59 -8.21 -0.77 -18.92
C SER A 59 -9.55 -1.52 -18.97
N GLU A 60 -9.55 -2.85 -18.78
CA GLU A 60 -10.79 -3.66 -18.78
C GLU A 60 -11.69 -3.38 -17.56
N ALA A 61 -11.10 -3.07 -16.40
CA ALA A 61 -11.86 -2.75 -15.18
C ALA A 61 -12.55 -1.37 -15.25
N GLU A 62 -12.00 -0.42 -16.01
CA GLU A 62 -12.60 0.91 -16.19
C GLU A 62 -13.79 0.87 -17.15
N GLU A 63 -13.75 -0.01 -18.16
CA GLU A 63 -14.82 -0.16 -19.17
C GLU A 63 -16.10 -0.79 -18.56
N GLN A 64 -15.97 -1.75 -17.64
CA GLN A 64 -17.13 -2.32 -16.93
C GLN A 64 -17.84 -1.33 -16.00
N ARG A 65 -17.18 -0.25 -15.56
CA ARG A 65 -17.75 0.71 -14.62
C ARG A 65 -18.66 1.74 -15.31
N VAL A 66 -18.47 1.98 -16.61
CA VAL A 66 -19.29 2.92 -17.40
C VAL A 66 -20.64 2.31 -17.81
N GLU A 67 -20.72 0.99 -17.97
CA GLU A 67 -21.96 0.33 -18.40
C GLU A 67 -23.01 0.22 -17.28
N ILE A 68 -22.58 0.17 -16.01
CA ILE A 68 -23.49 0.08 -14.85
C ILE A 68 -24.25 1.41 -14.62
N ASP A 69 -23.66 2.56 -14.97
CA ASP A 69 -24.28 3.87 -14.70
C ASP A 69 -25.33 4.25 -15.77
N GLN A 70 -25.18 3.79 -17.02
CA GLN A 70 -26.15 4.10 -18.08
C GLN A 70 -27.48 3.36 -17.92
N SER A 71 -27.52 2.22 -17.21
CA SER A 71 -28.75 1.47 -16.97
C SER A 71 -29.68 2.09 -15.91
N LYS A 72 -29.20 2.99 -15.05
CA LYS A 72 -30.03 3.62 -14.01
C LYS A 72 -30.72 4.92 -14.41
N LYS A 73 -30.33 5.55 -15.52
CA LYS A 73 -30.87 6.88 -15.90
C LYS A 73 -32.15 6.85 -16.74
N ALA A 74 -32.63 5.67 -17.16
CA ALA A 74 -33.78 5.55 -18.06
C ALA A 74 -35.13 5.23 -17.37
N LYS A 75 -35.20 5.05 -16.05
CA LYS A 75 -36.45 4.57 -15.42
C LYS A 75 -36.79 5.32 -14.13
N GLY A 76 -37.81 6.19 -14.22
CA GLY A 76 -38.57 6.60 -13.03
C GLY A 76 -38.97 8.06 -12.97
N ARG A 77 -39.88 8.49 -13.85
CA ARG A 77 -40.70 9.69 -13.63
C ARG A 77 -42.15 9.21 -13.49
N GLY A 78 -42.75 9.45 -12.32
CA GLY A 78 -44.11 9.02 -11.94
C GLY A 78 -44.03 7.96 -10.83
N GLY A 79 -44.76 8.04 -9.74
CA GLY A 79 -45.80 8.96 -9.30
C GLY A 79 -46.10 8.64 -7.84
N ALA A 80 -46.69 9.60 -7.14
CA ALA A 80 -47.17 9.44 -5.78
C ALA A 80 -48.36 8.47 -5.73
N SER A 81 -48.37 7.54 -4.77
CA SER A 81 -49.58 7.08 -4.08
C SER A 81 -49.19 6.14 -2.94
N GLY A 82 -49.73 6.41 -1.75
CA GLY A 82 -49.54 5.59 -0.57
C GLY A 82 -50.04 4.16 -0.71
N GLY A 83 -49.50 3.29 0.13
CA GLY A 83 -49.92 1.91 0.29
C GLY A 83 -49.42 1.42 1.64
N ALA A 84 -50.36 1.00 2.48
CA ALA A 84 -50.15 0.48 3.82
C ALA A 84 -49.22 -0.73 3.82
N LEU A 85 -48.40 -0.84 4.87
CA LEU A 85 -47.62 -2.01 5.24
C LEU A 85 -48.57 -3.07 5.82
N PRO A 86 -48.66 -4.28 5.25
CA PRO A 86 -49.06 -5.44 6.01
C PRO A 86 -47.87 -5.96 6.83
N GLU A 87 -48.11 -6.16 8.12
CA GLU A 87 -47.32 -7.03 8.98
C GLU A 87 -47.54 -8.47 8.51
N GLU A 88 -46.50 -9.10 7.98
CA GLU A 88 -46.47 -10.54 7.74
C GLU A 88 -45.16 -11.12 8.28
N GLU A 89 -45.31 -11.51 9.52
CA GLU A 89 -44.56 -12.47 10.31
C GLU A 89 -44.51 -13.85 9.62
N ASP A 90 -43.50 -14.07 8.77
CA ASP A 90 -43.14 -15.41 8.29
C ASP A 90 -42.01 -15.99 9.15
N GLU A 91 -42.41 -16.75 10.16
CA GLU A 91 -41.57 -17.68 10.91
C GLU A 91 -40.97 -18.72 9.95
N PHE A 92 -39.79 -18.42 9.41
CA PHE A 92 -39.02 -19.38 8.62
C PHE A 92 -38.42 -20.44 9.53
N PHE A 93 -39.15 -21.55 9.65
CA PHE A 93 -38.80 -22.75 10.40
C PHE A 93 -37.54 -23.41 9.82
N VAL A 94 -36.38 -23.20 10.45
CA VAL A 94 -35.15 -23.94 10.13
C VAL A 94 -35.14 -25.24 10.93
N PRO A 95 -35.24 -26.43 10.29
CA PRO A 95 -35.16 -27.70 11.00
C PRO A 95 -33.80 -27.87 11.68
N PRO A 96 -33.74 -28.50 12.87
CA PRO A 96 -32.49 -28.72 13.58
C PRO A 96 -31.55 -29.63 12.77
N PRO A 97 -30.24 -29.35 12.75
CA PRO A 97 -29.28 -30.15 12.00
C PRO A 97 -29.19 -31.59 12.56
N PRO A 98 -29.00 -32.60 11.70
CA PRO A 98 -28.81 -33.98 12.13
C PRO A 98 -27.51 -34.11 12.95
N ALA A 99 -27.58 -34.90 14.03
CA ALA A 99 -26.46 -35.15 14.92
C ALA A 99 -25.26 -35.76 14.16
N PRO A 100 -24.03 -35.25 14.35
CA PRO A 100 -22.85 -35.81 13.69
C PRO A 100 -22.57 -37.24 14.20
N ALA A 101 -22.37 -38.14 13.24
CA ALA A 101 -22.01 -39.53 13.46
C ALA A 101 -20.66 -39.64 14.19
N LEU A 102 -20.60 -40.55 15.16
CA LEU A 102 -19.43 -40.90 15.95
C LEU A 102 -18.25 -41.32 15.06
N GLU A 103 -17.19 -40.52 15.04
CA GLU A 103 -15.95 -40.87 14.36
C GLU A 103 -15.20 -42.01 15.08
N PRO A 104 -14.62 -42.97 14.35
CA PRO A 104 -13.90 -44.11 14.92
C PRO A 104 -12.54 -43.70 15.53
N LYS A 105 -12.31 -44.18 16.75
CA LYS A 105 -11.05 -44.06 17.51
C LYS A 105 -9.80 -44.40 16.68
N PRO A 106 -8.76 -43.55 16.65
CA PRO A 106 -7.49 -43.89 16.03
C PRO A 106 -6.79 -45.02 16.80
N LYS A 107 -6.40 -46.07 16.07
CA LYS A 107 -5.58 -47.18 16.57
C LYS A 107 -4.18 -46.67 16.91
N ALA A 108 -3.74 -46.99 18.14
CA ALA A 108 -2.40 -46.75 18.64
C ALA A 108 -1.34 -47.31 17.68
N SER A 109 -0.51 -46.42 17.15
CA SER A 109 0.64 -46.78 16.30
C SER A 109 1.86 -47.08 17.15
N ALA A 110 2.61 -48.08 16.69
CA ALA A 110 3.73 -48.76 17.31
C ALA A 110 4.93 -47.86 17.70
N PRO A 111 5.78 -48.31 18.65
CA PRO A 111 6.96 -47.59 19.11
C PRO A 111 8.00 -47.40 17.98
N LYS A 112 8.45 -46.15 17.83
CA LYS A 112 9.43 -45.70 16.84
C LYS A 112 10.85 -46.18 17.20
N PRO A 113 11.66 -46.67 16.24
CA PRO A 113 13.05 -47.08 16.48
C PRO A 113 13.93 -45.91 16.96
N LYS A 114 14.82 -46.17 17.92
CA LYS A 114 15.85 -45.24 18.41
C LYS A 114 16.81 -44.89 17.26
N GLU A 115 16.74 -43.66 16.79
CA GLU A 115 17.62 -43.10 15.77
C GLU A 115 18.98 -42.73 16.40
N ALA A 116 20.07 -43.06 15.69
CA ALA A 116 21.44 -42.86 16.14
C ALA A 116 21.80 -41.36 16.29
N PRO A 117 22.73 -41.01 17.19
CA PRO A 117 23.12 -39.63 17.45
C PRO A 117 23.72 -38.99 16.19
N LYS A 118 23.03 -37.96 15.68
CA LYS A 118 23.44 -37.16 14.52
C LYS A 118 24.67 -36.32 14.91
N PRO A 119 25.74 -36.28 14.07
CA PRO A 119 26.94 -35.49 14.35
C PRO A 119 26.61 -34.01 14.53
N ALA A 120 27.26 -33.39 15.51
CA ALA A 120 27.04 -32.00 15.90
C ALA A 120 27.18 -31.06 14.69
N PRO A 121 26.17 -30.22 14.40
CA PRO A 121 26.24 -29.28 13.30
C PRO A 121 27.37 -28.27 13.54
N ALA A 122 28.21 -28.07 12.52
CA ALA A 122 29.24 -27.04 12.52
C ALA A 122 28.60 -25.66 12.78
N PRO A 123 29.27 -24.77 13.55
CA PRO A 123 28.74 -23.45 13.87
C PRO A 123 28.40 -22.70 12.57
N ALA A 124 27.12 -22.36 12.41
CA ALA A 124 26.62 -21.63 11.26
C ALA A 124 27.36 -20.29 11.14
N ALA A 125 27.91 -20.02 9.96
CA ALA A 125 28.55 -18.74 9.66
C ALA A 125 27.56 -17.59 9.94
N PRO A 126 28.01 -16.48 10.53
CA PRO A 126 27.15 -15.34 10.79
C PRO A 126 26.50 -14.87 9.49
N PRO A 127 25.20 -14.53 9.48
CA PRO A 127 24.51 -14.06 8.29
C PRO A 127 25.24 -12.82 7.77
N ALA A 128 25.65 -12.85 6.50
CA ALA A 128 26.25 -11.71 5.83
C ALA A 128 25.30 -10.51 5.98
N ALA A 129 25.81 -9.41 6.53
CA ALA A 129 25.04 -8.18 6.69
C ALA A 129 24.50 -7.75 5.33
N ARG A 130 23.17 -7.79 5.17
CA ARG A 130 22.51 -7.33 3.94
C ARG A 130 22.72 -5.83 3.84
N THR A 131 23.52 -5.41 2.87
CA THR A 131 23.70 -4.00 2.55
C THR A 131 22.38 -3.51 1.95
N GLU A 132 21.66 -2.66 2.67
CA GLU A 132 20.40 -2.11 2.15
C GLU A 132 20.70 -1.30 0.88
N PRO A 133 19.94 -1.49 -0.20
CA PRO A 133 20.15 -0.79 -1.45
C PRO A 133 19.96 0.71 -1.22
N LYS A 134 21.06 1.43 -1.37
CA LYS A 134 21.10 2.87 -1.19
C LYS A 134 20.56 3.55 -2.43
N LEU A 135 19.33 4.03 -2.37
CA LEU A 135 18.69 4.73 -3.49
C LEU A 135 19.31 6.12 -3.65
N SER A 136 19.87 6.39 -4.84
CA SER A 136 20.39 7.72 -5.20
C SER A 136 19.25 8.59 -5.75
N LEU A 137 19.32 9.91 -5.53
CA LEU A 137 18.33 10.86 -6.08
C LEU A 137 18.16 10.71 -7.60
N GLU A 138 19.26 10.57 -8.34
CA GLU A 138 19.22 10.38 -9.79
C GLU A 138 18.49 9.08 -10.19
N GLY A 139 18.71 7.99 -9.44
CA GLY A 139 18.00 6.73 -9.67
C GLY A 139 16.51 6.84 -9.40
N ILE A 140 16.12 7.57 -8.34
CA ILE A 140 14.72 7.82 -8.01
C ILE A 140 14.04 8.63 -9.12
N LEU A 141 14.71 9.66 -9.64
CA LEU A 141 14.17 10.49 -10.72
C LEU A 141 14.11 9.72 -12.05
N ALA A 142 15.01 8.76 -12.28
CA ALA A 142 15.02 7.91 -13.46
C ALA A 142 13.90 6.85 -13.43
N ASP A 143 13.61 6.27 -12.26
CA ASP A 143 12.56 5.26 -12.08
C ASP A 143 11.83 5.43 -10.74
N LEU A 144 10.82 6.29 -10.73
CA LEU A 144 10.00 6.55 -9.54
C LEU A 144 9.22 5.31 -9.08
N GLU A 145 8.81 4.44 -10.01
CA GLU A 145 7.97 3.29 -9.68
C GLU A 145 8.79 2.14 -9.10
N GLY A 146 9.94 1.84 -9.70
CA GLY A 146 10.87 0.85 -9.16
C GLY A 146 11.47 1.29 -7.84
N ALA A 147 11.77 2.59 -7.71
CA ALA A 147 12.13 3.17 -6.45
C ALA A 147 11.01 2.90 -5.42
N GLU A 148 9.77 3.36 -5.68
CA GLU A 148 8.60 3.16 -4.80
C GLU A 148 8.46 1.72 -4.33
N THR A 149 8.48 0.79 -5.29
CA THR A 149 8.37 -0.65 -5.02
C THR A 149 9.50 -1.15 -4.12
N SER A 150 10.72 -0.64 -4.28
CA SER A 150 11.86 -0.98 -3.44
C SER A 150 11.69 -0.48 -1.99
N ALA A 151 11.23 0.77 -1.78
CA ALA A 151 11.09 1.28 -0.41
C ALA A 151 9.95 0.61 0.35
N TRP A 152 8.77 0.50 -0.27
CA TRP A 152 7.64 -0.19 0.36
C TRP A 152 7.91 -1.68 0.51
N GLY A 153 8.64 -2.29 -0.44
CA GLY A 153 9.10 -3.66 -0.32
C GLY A 153 10.02 -3.88 0.89
N SER A 154 10.93 -2.94 1.17
CA SER A 154 11.79 -2.98 2.35
C SER A 154 10.97 -2.84 3.65
N ALA A 155 10.05 -1.87 3.69
CA ALA A 155 9.15 -1.68 4.83
C ALA A 155 8.31 -2.94 5.11
N PHE A 156 7.73 -3.54 4.06
CA PHE A 156 6.98 -4.79 4.16
C PHE A 156 7.87 -5.93 4.66
N ALA A 157 9.08 -6.08 4.12
CA ALA A 157 10.01 -7.12 4.56
C ALA A 157 10.39 -7.00 6.04
N SER A 158 10.54 -5.76 6.54
CA SER A 158 10.77 -5.48 7.96
C SER A 158 9.57 -5.88 8.84
N LEU A 159 8.35 -5.52 8.42
CA LEU A 159 7.10 -5.92 9.09
C LEU A 159 6.91 -7.44 9.08
N ALA A 160 7.22 -8.09 7.95
CA ALA A 160 6.99 -9.51 7.72
C ALA A 160 8.04 -10.41 8.38
N LYS A 161 9.18 -9.86 8.84
CA LYS A 161 10.27 -10.61 9.51
C LYS A 161 10.69 -11.86 8.72
N GLY A 162 10.72 -11.75 7.40
CA GLY A 162 11.07 -12.82 6.47
C GLY A 162 9.91 -13.68 5.96
N GLN A 163 8.66 -13.38 6.32
CA GLN A 163 7.49 -14.00 5.70
C GLN A 163 7.19 -13.36 4.33
N GLU A 164 6.65 -14.16 3.39
CA GLU A 164 6.26 -13.66 2.06
C GLU A 164 4.90 -12.92 2.08
N ALA A 165 4.03 -13.27 3.02
CA ALA A 165 2.72 -12.67 3.18
C ALA A 165 2.36 -12.51 4.68
N LEU A 166 1.54 -11.52 4.97
CA LEU A 166 1.06 -11.18 6.31
C LEU A 166 -0.44 -11.44 6.43
N GLN A 167 -0.90 -11.84 7.60
CA GLN A 167 -2.33 -11.98 7.87
C GLN A 167 -2.98 -10.59 8.05
N PRO A 168 -4.27 -10.42 7.69
CA PRO A 168 -4.97 -9.13 7.81
C PRO A 168 -5.18 -8.67 9.26
N ASP A 169 -4.99 -9.54 10.25
CA ASP A 169 -5.02 -9.24 11.69
C ASP A 169 -3.64 -8.82 12.25
N HIS A 170 -2.61 -8.71 11.41
CA HIS A 170 -1.28 -8.35 11.86
C HIS A 170 -1.22 -6.89 12.37
N ASN A 171 -1.18 -6.72 13.70
CA ASN A 171 -1.23 -5.41 14.37
C ASN A 171 -0.20 -4.38 13.86
N GLN A 172 1.04 -4.81 13.57
CA GLN A 172 2.07 -3.88 13.09
C GLN A 172 1.78 -3.42 11.65
N LEU A 173 1.17 -4.29 10.83
CA LEU A 173 0.77 -3.93 9.48
C LEU A 173 -0.36 -2.89 9.52
N ARG A 174 -1.35 -3.12 10.41
CA ARG A 174 -2.46 -2.19 10.62
C ARG A 174 -1.98 -0.81 11.04
N SER A 175 -1.19 -0.75 12.10
CA SER A 175 -0.62 0.52 12.60
C SER A 175 0.24 1.23 11.56
N PHE A 176 1.00 0.48 10.74
CA PHE A 176 1.78 1.06 9.66
C PHE A 176 0.90 1.73 8.60
N ILE A 177 -0.15 1.05 8.15
CA ILE A 177 -1.06 1.56 7.12
C ILE A 177 -1.88 2.74 7.66
N GLU A 178 -2.39 2.68 8.89
CA GLU A 178 -3.08 3.81 9.54
C GLU A 178 -2.21 5.07 9.59
N THR A 179 -0.90 4.89 9.79
CA THR A 179 0.05 6.02 9.85
C THR A 179 0.38 6.59 8.47
N ASN A 180 0.42 5.75 7.44
CA ASN A 180 0.93 6.12 6.10
C ASN A 180 -0.15 6.21 5.02
N SER A 181 -1.42 6.07 5.37
CA SER A 181 -2.54 6.09 4.43
C SER A 181 -3.73 6.86 4.99
N ALA A 182 -4.65 7.26 4.12
CA ALA A 182 -5.90 7.92 4.51
C ALA A 182 -7.07 6.94 4.71
N VAL A 183 -6.80 5.68 5.02
CA VAL A 183 -7.84 4.64 5.19
C VAL A 183 -8.58 4.83 6.51
N SER A 184 -9.90 4.99 6.46
CA SER A 184 -10.75 5.15 7.65
C SER A 184 -11.20 3.83 8.28
N ASP A 185 -11.37 2.77 7.49
CA ASP A 185 -11.77 1.44 7.93
C ASP A 185 -10.77 0.40 7.43
N ILE A 186 -9.66 0.31 8.15
CA ILE A 186 -8.52 -0.50 7.73
C ILE A 186 -8.84 -2.00 7.69
N ASP A 187 -9.68 -2.47 8.62
CA ASP A 187 -10.01 -3.89 8.73
C ASP A 187 -10.81 -4.35 7.51
N THR A 188 -11.78 -3.54 7.06
CA THR A 188 -12.56 -3.84 5.86
C THR A 188 -11.70 -3.84 4.59
N GLU A 189 -10.80 -2.86 4.42
CA GLU A 189 -9.94 -2.80 3.23
C GLU A 189 -8.90 -3.94 3.22
N LEU A 190 -8.33 -4.30 4.37
CA LEU A 190 -7.44 -5.47 4.48
C LEU A 190 -8.17 -6.78 4.18
N LEU A 191 -9.38 -6.98 4.71
CA LEU A 191 -10.18 -8.18 4.42
C LEU A 191 -10.55 -8.27 2.93
N LYS A 192 -10.93 -7.14 2.33
CA LYS A 192 -11.23 -7.07 0.89
C LYS A 192 -10.02 -7.46 0.05
N ILE A 193 -8.84 -6.97 0.36
CA ILE A 193 -7.62 -7.32 -0.36
C ILE A 193 -7.22 -8.77 -0.12
N ALA A 194 -7.24 -9.24 1.13
CA ALA A 194 -6.95 -10.63 1.46
C ALA A 194 -7.88 -11.60 0.72
N SER A 195 -9.16 -11.23 0.53
CA SER A 195 -10.13 -12.04 -0.21
C SER A 195 -9.83 -12.21 -1.70
N THR A 196 -8.99 -11.34 -2.28
CA THR A 196 -8.54 -11.48 -3.68
C THR A 196 -7.44 -12.53 -3.84
N ASN A 197 -6.78 -12.91 -2.75
CA ASN A 197 -5.73 -13.91 -2.71
C ASN A 197 -6.29 -15.23 -2.16
N GLU A 198 -5.98 -16.35 -2.81
CA GLU A 198 -6.41 -17.69 -2.38
C GLU A 198 -5.89 -18.05 -0.98
N ALA A 199 -4.72 -17.52 -0.59
CA ALA A 199 -4.12 -17.74 0.72
C ALA A 199 -4.76 -16.91 1.85
N PHE A 200 -5.73 -16.03 1.53
CA PHE A 200 -6.32 -15.08 2.46
C PHE A 200 -5.27 -14.28 3.25
N ALA A 201 -4.23 -13.84 2.53
CA ALA A 201 -3.09 -13.13 3.10
C ALA A 201 -2.74 -11.92 2.23
N ILE A 202 -2.05 -10.95 2.84
CA ILE A 202 -1.56 -9.73 2.21
C ILE A 202 -0.12 -9.96 1.80
N ASP A 203 0.14 -10.08 0.50
CA ASP A 203 1.49 -10.09 -0.05
C ASP A 203 2.03 -8.66 -0.20
N ARG A 204 3.31 -8.57 -0.60
CA ARG A 204 3.99 -7.29 -0.80
C ARG A 204 3.27 -6.42 -1.83
N ASP A 205 2.84 -7.00 -2.94
CA ASP A 205 2.30 -6.23 -4.07
C ASP A 205 0.89 -5.69 -3.74
N ALA A 206 0.08 -6.48 -3.04
CA ALA A 206 -1.21 -6.06 -2.51
C ALA A 206 -1.07 -4.96 -1.43
N PHE A 207 -0.04 -5.04 -0.59
CA PHE A 207 0.31 -3.98 0.36
C PHE A 207 0.66 -2.66 -0.35
N VAL A 208 1.52 -2.70 -1.37
CA VAL A 208 1.87 -1.49 -2.16
C VAL A 208 0.64 -0.94 -2.87
N MET A 209 -0.19 -1.81 -3.44
CA MET A 209 -1.44 -1.41 -4.09
C MET A 209 -2.39 -0.70 -3.11
N LEU A 210 -2.54 -1.20 -1.88
CA LEU A 210 -3.37 -0.58 -0.84
C LEU A 210 -2.93 0.86 -0.53
N LEU A 211 -1.61 1.08 -0.38
CA LEU A 211 -1.04 2.40 -0.12
C LEU A 211 -1.23 3.34 -1.32
N ARG A 212 -1.09 2.84 -2.55
CA ARG A 212 -1.32 3.62 -3.78
C ARG A 212 -2.78 4.04 -3.94
N MET A 213 -3.73 3.20 -3.53
CA MET A 213 -5.16 3.50 -3.60
C MET A 213 -5.62 4.50 -2.54
N ASN A 214 -4.93 4.56 -1.41
CA ASN A 214 -5.31 5.40 -0.27
C ASN A 214 -4.17 6.33 0.17
N PRO A 215 -3.65 7.19 -0.72
CA PRO A 215 -2.58 8.09 -0.36
C PRO A 215 -3.01 9.03 0.77
N VAL A 216 -2.05 9.47 1.59
CA VAL A 216 -2.27 10.47 2.64
C VAL A 216 -2.98 11.70 2.06
N ASN A 217 -3.88 12.27 2.84
CA ASN A 217 -4.75 13.35 2.42
C ASN A 217 -3.95 14.55 1.89
N GLU A 218 -4.02 14.78 0.57
CA GLU A 218 -3.33 15.87 -0.13
C GLU A 218 -3.67 17.23 0.49
N SER A 219 -4.86 17.36 1.09
CA SER A 219 -5.34 18.57 1.75
C SER A 219 -4.43 19.00 2.90
N GLU A 220 -3.95 18.08 3.74
CA GLU A 220 -3.07 18.42 4.87
C GLU A 220 -1.67 18.84 4.40
N ALA A 221 -1.16 18.18 3.36
CA ALA A 221 0.10 18.55 2.73
C ALA A 221 0.01 19.94 2.07
N LEU A 222 -1.10 20.22 1.38
CA LEU A 222 -1.41 21.53 0.79
C LEU A 222 -1.58 22.59 1.86
N GLU A 223 -2.33 22.35 2.94
CA GLU A 223 -2.48 23.28 4.05
C GLU A 223 -1.15 23.60 4.73
N SER A 224 -0.30 22.58 4.90
CA SER A 224 1.05 22.77 5.44
C SER A 224 1.91 23.62 4.50
N PHE A 225 1.79 23.42 3.19
CA PHE A 225 2.48 24.24 2.19
C PHE A 225 1.94 25.69 2.13
N LEU A 226 0.63 25.89 2.22
CA LEU A 226 0.00 27.21 2.26
C LEU A 226 0.35 27.98 3.54
N ARG A 227 0.54 27.28 4.66
CA ARG A 227 1.07 27.88 5.89
C ARG A 227 2.50 28.39 5.70
N LEU A 228 3.33 27.68 4.94
CA LEU A 228 4.70 28.11 4.63
C LEU A 228 4.76 29.37 3.76
N SER A 229 3.76 29.62 2.91
CA SER A 229 3.67 30.86 2.12
C SER A 229 3.11 32.05 2.91
N GLY A 230 2.76 31.87 4.19
CA GLY A 230 2.11 32.92 4.99
C GLY A 230 0.74 33.34 4.47
N GLY A 231 0.07 32.48 3.71
CA GLY A 231 -1.20 32.80 3.03
C GLY A 231 -1.05 33.65 1.78
N GLY A 232 0.18 33.89 1.30
CA GLY A 232 0.45 34.56 0.03
C GLY A 232 0.49 33.61 -1.16
N ASP A 233 0.22 34.16 -2.35
CA ASP A 233 0.30 33.43 -3.63
C ASP A 233 1.75 33.17 -4.09
N ASN A 234 2.73 33.81 -3.45
CA ASN A 234 4.14 33.74 -3.84
C ASN A 234 5.01 33.33 -2.65
N ILE A 235 5.94 32.40 -2.88
CA ILE A 235 6.97 31.98 -1.93
C ILE A 235 8.33 32.10 -2.60
N SER A 236 9.36 32.54 -1.86
CA SER A 236 10.71 32.56 -2.39
C SER A 236 11.21 31.13 -2.63
N SER A 237 12.11 30.93 -3.59
CA SER A 237 12.67 29.60 -3.85
C SER A 237 13.45 29.03 -2.65
N GLU A 238 14.02 29.89 -1.81
CA GLU A 238 14.76 29.51 -0.60
C GLU A 238 13.82 29.02 0.51
N ASP A 239 12.73 29.75 0.74
CA ASP A 239 11.70 29.35 1.70
C ASP A 239 10.95 28.10 1.24
N CYS A 240 10.71 27.96 -0.06
CA CYS A 240 10.10 26.77 -0.64
C CYS A 240 10.95 25.52 -0.39
N ARG A 241 12.27 25.59 -0.64
CA ARG A 241 13.20 24.48 -0.38
C ARG A 241 13.27 24.12 1.11
N THR A 242 13.38 25.14 1.97
CA THR A 242 13.45 24.95 3.41
C THR A 242 12.14 24.39 3.96
N GLY A 243 11.01 24.90 3.49
CA GLY A 243 9.67 24.46 3.86
C GLY A 243 9.37 23.04 3.38
N LEU A 244 9.76 22.67 2.15
CA LEU A 244 9.68 21.30 1.66
C LEU A 244 10.51 20.35 2.54
N PHE A 245 11.71 20.77 2.93
CA PHE A 245 12.57 19.99 3.82
C PHE A 245 11.99 19.83 5.23
N GLN A 246 11.39 20.88 5.80
CA GLN A 246 10.69 20.80 7.09
C GLN A 246 9.43 19.93 7.01
N LEU A 247 8.66 20.03 5.94
CA LEU A 247 7.51 19.17 5.68
C LEU A 247 7.95 17.70 5.65
N LEU A 248 9.04 17.41 4.93
CA LEU A 248 9.66 16.08 4.90
C LEU A 248 10.11 15.61 6.29
N GLN A 249 10.64 16.50 7.13
CA GLN A 249 11.01 16.15 8.50
C GLN A 249 9.81 15.86 9.39
N ASN A 250 8.74 16.66 9.29
CA ASN A 250 7.54 16.52 10.12
C ASN A 250 6.72 15.29 9.74
N VAL A 251 6.51 15.07 8.43
CA VAL A 251 5.84 13.87 7.91
C VAL A 251 6.70 12.63 8.16
N GLY A 252 8.03 12.76 8.16
CA GLY A 252 8.94 11.65 8.43
C GLY A 252 9.12 11.33 9.92
N ALA A 253 8.85 12.25 10.83
CA ALA A 253 9.00 12.02 12.28
C ALA A 253 7.86 11.14 12.85
N SER A 254 6.72 11.08 12.17
CA SER A 254 5.63 10.17 12.51
C SER A 254 5.87 8.74 12.01
N ILE A 255 6.81 8.52 11.09
CA ILE A 255 7.20 7.18 10.66
C ILE A 255 8.22 6.66 11.68
N PRO A 256 7.87 5.69 12.54
CA PRO A 256 8.83 5.12 13.47
C PRO A 256 9.96 4.49 12.66
N VAL A 257 11.15 5.06 12.79
CA VAL A 257 12.37 4.46 12.25
C VAL A 257 12.60 3.18 13.05
N LEU A 258 12.09 2.06 12.52
CA LEU A 258 12.37 0.72 13.02
C LEU A 258 13.84 0.39 12.68
N CYS A 259 14.77 0.98 13.43
CA CYS A 259 16.15 0.52 13.52
C CYS A 259 16.27 -0.57 14.59
#